data_AF-A0A484H6N3-F1
#
_entry.id   AF-A0A484H6N3-F1
#
_cell.length_a   1.000
_cell.length_b   1.000
_cell.length_c   1.000
_cell.angle_alpha   90.00
_cell.angle_beta   90.00
_cell.angle_gamma   90.00
#
_symmetry.space_group_name_H-M   'P 1'
#
loop_
_entity.id
_entity.type
_entity.pdbx_description
1 polymer ?
#
loop_
_entity_poly.entity_id
_entity_poly.type
_entity_poly.pdbx_seq_one_letter_code
_entity_poly.pdbx_strand_id
1 'polypeptide(L)' 'MRQKGQRIGRNPKTGDEVPIWPRRVLTFRPSQLLKSRVNAASVVKQ' A
#
# COMPACT_ATOMS: atom_id res chain seq x y z
N MET A 1 11.52 -8.08 -0.36
CA MET A 1 11.26 -7.08 -1.42
C MET A 1 10.18 -7.62 -2.34
N ARG A 2 9.22 -6.81 -2.82
CA ARG A 2 8.19 -7.30 -3.76
C ARG A 2 8.43 -6.74 -5.16
N GLN A 3 8.12 -7.55 -6.17
CA GLN A 3 8.14 -7.15 -7.58
C GLN A 3 6.70 -6.96 -8.05
N LYS A 4 6.44 -5.86 -8.75
CA LYS A 4 5.14 -5.57 -9.35
C LYS A 4 5.30 -5.66 -10.87
N GLY A 5 4.43 -6.43 -11.52
CA GLY A 5 4.37 -6.55 -12.98
C GLY A 5 3.74 -5.32 -13.63
N GLN A 6 3.75 -5.31 -14.96
CA GLN A 6 3.16 -4.24 -15.77
C GLN A 6 1.64 -4.23 -15.64
N ARG A 7 1.04 -3.05 -15.67
CA ARG A 7 -0.41 -2.85 -15.70
C ARG A 7 -0.75 -1.46 -16.24
N ILE A 8 -1.98 -1.27 -16.69
CA ILE A 8 -2.49 0.05 -17.08
C ILE A 8 -3.04 0.76 -15.83
N GLY A 9 -2.57 1.99 -15.61
CA GLY A 9 -3.12 2.93 -14.64
C GLY A 9 -3.77 4.11 -15.34
N ARG A 10 -4.11 5.16 -14.59
CA ARG A 10 -4.66 6.40 -15.14
C ARG A 10 -4.03 7.61 -14.50
N ASN A 11 -3.91 8.71 -15.25
CA ASN A 11 -3.57 10.01 -14.70
C ASN A 11 -4.77 10.54 -13.90
N PRO A 12 -4.69 10.70 -12.56
CA PRO A 12 -5.84 11.12 -11.75
C PRO A 12 -6.43 12.48 -12.14
N LYS A 13 -5.64 13.34 -12.81
CA LYS A 13 -6.06 14.68 -13.19
C LYS A 13 -6.81 14.73 -14.52
N THR A 14 -6.48 13.85 -15.48
CA THR A 14 -7.02 13.89 -16.85
C THR A 14 -7.84 12.66 -17.22
N GLY A 15 -7.66 11.54 -16.52
CA GLY A 15 -8.32 10.27 -16.81
C GLY A 15 -7.58 9.42 -17.85
N ASP A 16 -6.55 9.96 -18.49
CA ASP A 16 -5.80 9.26 -19.55
C ASP A 16 -5.16 7.97 -19.03
N GLU A 17 -5.21 6.92 -19.86
CA GLU A 17 -4.60 5.64 -19.53
C GLU A 17 -3.08 5.68 -19.71
N VAL A 18 -2.34 5.26 -18.68
CA VAL A 18 -0.87 5.32 -18.66
C VAL A 18 -0.30 3.96 -18.25
N PRO A 19 0.68 3.41 -18.98
CA PRO A 19 1.32 2.17 -18.59
C PRO A 19 2.18 2.35 -17.34
N ILE A 20 1.97 1.48 -16.35
CA ILE A 20 2.81 1.35 -15.17
C ILE A 20 3.77 0.20 -15.41
N TRP A 21 5.03 0.52 -15.66
CA TRP A 21 6.08 -0.45 -15.94
C TRP A 21 6.45 -1.32 -14.73
N PRO A 22 7.01 -2.53 -14.96
CA PRO A 22 7.47 -3.40 -13.89
C PRO A 22 8.52 -2.71 -13.01
N ARG A 23 8.36 -2.83 -11.69
CA ARG A 23 9.26 -2.21 -10.73
C ARG A 23 9.38 -2.99 -9.43
N ARG A 24 10.49 -2.79 -8.73
CA ARG A 24 10.70 -3.31 -7.37
C ARG A 24 10.15 -2.31 -6.36
N VAL A 25 9.46 -2.80 -5.33
CA VAL A 25 8.88 -1.98 -4.28
C VAL A 25 9.27 -2.48 -2.89
N LEU A 26 9.40 -1.54 -1.96
CA LEU A 26 9.52 -1.81 -0.54
C LEU A 26 8.13 -1.96 0.06
N THR A 27 7.96 -2.97 0.92
CA THR A 27 6.71 -3.19 1.65
C THR A 27 7.06 -3.42 3.11
N PHE A 28 6.46 -2.64 4.00
CA PHE A 28 6.55 -2.88 5.42
C PHE A 28 5.53 -3.96 5.83
N ARG A 29 5.98 -4.96 6.59
CA ARG A 29 5.10 -5.93 7.24
C ARG A 29 5.22 -5.71 8.76
N PRO A 30 4.22 -5.10 9.42
CA PRO A 30 4.29 -4.89 10.86
C PRO A 30 4.30 -6.23 11.60
N SER A 31 5.08 -6.30 12.67
CA SER A 31 5.08 -7.44 13.58
C SER A 31 3.73 -7.58 14.29
N GLN A 32 3.42 -8.77 14.79
CA GLN A 32 2.18 -8.99 15.53
C GLN A 32 2.10 -8.09 16.77
N LEU A 33 3.23 -7.94 17.49
CA LEU A 33 3.34 -7.04 18.63
C LEU A 33 2.99 -5.58 18.27
N LEU A 34 3.52 -5.08 17.15
CA LEU A 34 3.25 -3.71 16.70
C LEU A 34 1.78 -3.53 16.34
N LYS A 35 1.17 -4.49 15.62
CA LYS A 35 -0.27 -4.46 15.31
C LYS A 35 -1.11 -4.39 16.58
N SER A 36 -0.83 -5.24 17.57
CA SER A 36 -1.60 -5.27 18.82
C SER A 36 -1.50 -3.94 19.58
N ARG A 37 -0.31 -3.34 19.67
CA ARG A 37 -0.12 -2.04 20.35
C ARG A 37 -0.90 -0.91 19.68
N VAL A 38 -0.83 -0.79 18.36
CA VAL A 38 -1.52 0.28 17.61
C VAL A 38 -3.03 0.09 17.66
N ASN A 39 -3.52 -1.13 17.45
CA ASN A 39 -4.96 -1.40 17.44
C ASN A 39 -5.60 -1.31 18.84
N ALA A 40 -4.86 -1.61 19.91
CA ALA A 40 -5.34 -1.41 21.28
C ALA A 40 -5.44 0.09 21.64
N ALA A 41 -4.56 0.93 21.11
CA ALA A 41 -4.58 2.38 21.33
C ALA A 41 -5.73 3.09 20.57
N SER A 42 -6.30 2.46 19.53
CA SER A 42 -7.38 3.05 18.73
C SER A 42 -8.79 2.68 19.20
N VAL A 43 -8.94 1.91 20.28
CA VAL A 43 -10.26 1.70 20.91
C VAL A 43 -10.49 2.79 21.95
N VAL A 44 -10.87 3.98 21.49
CA VAL A 44 -11.69 4.87 22.31
C VAL A 44 -13.01 4.12 22.49
N LYS A 45 -13.19 3.50 23.64
CA LYS A 45 -14.47 2.89 24.04
C LYS A 45 -15.56 3.94 23.93
N GLN A 46 -16.54 3.71 23.06
CA GLN A 46 -17.88 4.28 23.22
C GLN A 46 -18.58 3.59 24.38
#